data_AF-A0A183N0F5-F1
#
_entry.id   AF-A0A183N0F5-F1
#
_cell.length_a   1.000
_cell.length_b   1.000
_cell.length_c   1.000
_cell.angle_alpha   90.00
_cell.angle_beta   90.00
_cell.angle_gamma   90.00
#
_symmetry.space_group_name_H-M   'P 1'
#
loop_
_entity.id
_entity.type
_entity.pdbx_description
1 polymer ?
#
loop_
_entity_poly.entity_id
_entity_poly.type
_entity_poly.pdbx_seq_one_letter_code
_entity_poly.pdbx_strand_id
1 'polypeptide(L)'
;MLQPQWYLRCQDMANAAMKEDWCISRQLWWGHRIPAYHVSIRRPGVDNLEVLDPTDHNSWVVGHTIEEALQQACENLHCSPDNLTLNQDNDVLDTWFSSQLFPLSVFGWPEQIPDLKAYYPGSLLEYGHDIIFFWVARMVMIGLKLMGQLPFHTVYLHAMLRDAHDKKMSKSLANNGPKQLCIATPSIKCSSSKVNFILSVHNNNVLSDCV
;
A
#
# COMPACT_ATOMS: atom_id res chain seq x y z
N MET A 1 -5.40 -19.91 20.60
CA MET A 1 -3.99 -19.48 20.47
C MET A 1 -3.95 -18.01 20.86
N LEU A 2 -3.19 -17.62 21.89
CA LEU A 2 -3.09 -16.23 22.33
C LEU A 2 -2.28 -15.44 21.30
N GLN A 3 -2.92 -14.42 20.72
CA GLN A 3 -2.29 -13.48 19.78
C GLN A 3 -1.23 -12.66 20.55
N PRO A 4 -0.02 -12.46 19.99
CA PRO A 4 1.03 -11.63 20.59
C PRO A 4 0.57 -10.22 20.99
N GLN A 5 1.11 -9.62 22.05
CA GLN A 5 0.79 -8.22 22.41
C GLN A 5 1.12 -7.20 21.31
N TRP A 6 2.09 -7.49 20.44
CA TRP A 6 2.39 -6.62 19.30
C TRP A 6 1.47 -6.92 18.13
N TYR A 7 0.94 -8.13 17.99
CA TYR A 7 -0.11 -8.39 17.02
C TYR A 7 -1.30 -7.53 17.39
N LEU A 8 -1.65 -7.45 18.68
CA LEU A 8 -2.65 -6.52 19.18
C LEU A 8 -2.23 -5.06 18.93
N ARG A 9 -0.98 -4.63 19.18
CA ARG A 9 -0.56 -3.25 18.86
C ARG A 9 -0.47 -2.92 17.38
N CYS A 10 -0.03 -3.83 16.52
CA CYS A 10 0.03 -3.63 15.08
C CYS A 10 -1.36 -3.73 14.48
N GLN A 11 -2.22 -4.58 15.03
CA GLN A 11 -3.64 -4.58 14.76
C GLN A 11 -4.28 -3.30 15.27
N ASP A 12 -3.91 -2.77 16.43
CA ASP A 12 -4.39 -1.49 16.95
C ASP A 12 -3.84 -0.31 16.14
N MET A 13 -2.60 -0.38 15.66
CA MET A 13 -1.99 0.61 14.77
C MET A 13 -2.61 0.55 13.38
N ALA A 14 -2.88 -0.65 12.87
CA ALA A 14 -3.62 -0.84 11.65
C ALA A 14 -5.05 -0.32 11.86
N ASN A 15 -5.74 -0.71 12.93
CA ASN A 15 -7.09 -0.25 13.27
C ASN A 15 -7.14 1.27 13.49
N ALA A 16 -6.09 1.87 14.07
CA ALA A 16 -5.98 3.31 14.27
C ALA A 16 -5.66 4.04 12.97
N ALA A 17 -4.80 3.48 12.12
CA ALA A 17 -4.55 3.98 10.76
C ALA A 17 -5.75 3.77 9.83
N MET A 18 -6.62 2.79 10.14
CA MET A 18 -7.86 2.43 9.45
C MET A 18 -9.10 2.95 10.19
N LYS A 19 -8.97 3.95 11.07
CA LYS A 19 -10.11 4.51 11.81
C LYS A 19 -11.14 5.15 10.86
N GLU A 20 -10.67 5.53 9.67
CA GLU A 20 -11.47 6.05 8.58
C GLU A 20 -11.13 5.30 7.29
N ASP A 21 -12.09 5.23 6.37
CA ASP A 21 -11.89 4.59 5.08
C ASP A 21 -10.77 5.29 4.30
N TRP A 22 -9.84 4.48 3.80
CA TRP A 22 -8.75 4.97 2.99
C TRP A 22 -9.22 5.15 1.55
N CYS A 23 -9.35 6.41 1.12
CA CYS A 23 -9.49 6.71 -0.30
C CYS A 23 -8.20 6.30 -1.03
N ILE A 24 -8.26 5.22 -1.81
CA ILE A 24 -7.13 4.69 -2.61
C ILE A 24 -7.04 5.34 -4.01
N SER A 25 -8.06 6.06 -4.45
CA SER A 25 -8.12 6.68 -5.77
C SER A 25 -7.38 8.01 -5.82
N ARG A 26 -6.64 8.30 -6.90
CA ARG A 26 -5.89 9.54 -7.10
C ARG A 26 -6.07 10.07 -8.52
N GLN A 27 -6.42 11.35 -8.63
CA GLN A 27 -6.48 12.08 -9.91
C GLN A 27 -5.07 12.51 -10.33
N LEU A 28 -4.19 11.54 -10.56
CA LEU A 28 -2.80 11.73 -10.97
C LEU A 28 -2.54 11.01 -12.30
N TRP A 29 -1.52 11.47 -13.03
CA TRP A 29 -1.13 10.84 -14.29
C TRP A 29 -0.16 9.67 -14.11
N TRP A 30 0.55 9.61 -12.98
CA TRP A 30 1.53 8.57 -12.69
C TRP A 30 1.03 7.66 -11.57
N GLY A 31 0.85 6.39 -11.90
CA GLY A 31 0.43 5.34 -10.98
C GLY A 31 -0.16 4.16 -11.73
N HIS A 32 -0.55 3.12 -10.99
CA HIS A 32 -1.25 1.99 -11.57
C HIS A 32 -2.71 2.37 -11.81
N ARG A 33 -3.21 2.23 -13.05
CA ARG A 33 -4.62 2.46 -13.38
C ARG A 33 -5.50 1.51 -12.58
N ILE A 34 -6.59 2.04 -12.02
CA ILE A 34 -7.54 1.23 -11.26
C ILE A 34 -8.25 0.29 -12.24
N PRO A 35 -8.36 -1.02 -11.96
CA PRO A 35 -9.06 -1.97 -12.82
C PRO A 35 -10.59 -1.89 -12.67
N ALA A 36 -11.12 -0.67 -12.54
CA ALA A 36 -12.55 -0.38 -12.44
C ALA A 36 -13.03 0.23 -13.75
N TYR A 37 -14.23 -0.15 -14.18
CA TYR A 37 -14.81 0.24 -15.46
C TYR A 37 -16.22 0.77 -15.25
N HIS A 38 -16.48 1.95 -15.79
CA HIS A 38 -17.81 2.55 -15.82
C HIS A 38 -18.60 2.00 -17.00
N VAL A 39 -19.81 1.53 -16.71
CA VAL A 39 -20.67 0.88 -17.70
C VAL A 39 -21.57 1.90 -18.37
N SER A 40 -21.67 1.80 -19.70
CA SER A 40 -22.64 2.51 -20.51
C SER A 40 -23.48 1.50 -21.29
N ILE A 41 -24.80 1.69 -21.32
CA ILE A 41 -25.76 0.72 -21.84
C ILE A 41 -26.54 1.28 -23.03
N ARG A 42 -26.74 0.46 -24.06
CA ARG A 42 -27.68 0.72 -25.15
C ARG A 42 -29.02 0.08 -24.82
N ARG A 43 -30.06 0.89 -24.61
CA ARG A 43 -31.43 0.38 -24.37
C ARG A 43 -32.16 0.09 -25.69
N PRO A 44 -33.07 -0.89 -25.72
CA PRO A 44 -33.88 -1.16 -26.91
C PRO A 44 -34.67 0.09 -27.33
N GLY A 45 -34.59 0.45 -28.61
CA GLY A 45 -35.29 1.61 -29.17
C GLY A 45 -34.57 2.95 -29.02
N VAL A 46 -33.34 2.98 -28.48
CA VAL A 46 -32.49 4.16 -28.40
C VAL A 46 -31.15 3.86 -29.08
N ASP A 47 -30.79 4.66 -30.08
CA ASP A 47 -29.51 4.47 -30.81
C ASP A 47 -28.29 4.93 -30.00
N ASN A 48 -28.52 5.84 -29.06
CA ASN A 48 -27.47 6.41 -28.22
C ASN A 48 -27.14 5.51 -27.02
N LEU A 49 -25.87 5.53 -26.67
CA LEU A 49 -25.36 4.90 -25.47
C LEU A 49 -25.73 5.75 -24.25
N GLU A 50 -26.42 5.16 -23.29
CA GLU A 50 -26.72 5.79 -22.01
C GLU A 50 -25.56 5.55 -21.05
N VAL A 51 -24.88 6.62 -20.69
CA VAL A 51 -23.89 6.62 -19.62
C VAL A 51 -24.65 6.59 -18.31
N LEU A 52 -24.44 5.53 -17.51
CA LEU A 52 -25.08 5.38 -16.21
C LEU A 52 -24.61 6.49 -15.24
N ASP A 53 -25.35 6.69 -14.16
CA ASP A 53 -24.95 7.64 -13.13
C ASP A 53 -23.66 7.16 -12.45
N PRO A 54 -22.55 7.93 -12.50
CA PRO A 54 -21.29 7.52 -11.90
C PRO A 54 -21.35 7.46 -10.36
N THR A 55 -22.38 8.03 -9.73
CA THR A 55 -22.61 7.94 -8.29
C THR A 55 -23.33 6.67 -7.84
N ASP A 56 -23.93 5.92 -8.77
CA ASP A 56 -24.52 4.62 -8.49
C ASP A 56 -23.44 3.54 -8.43
N HIS A 57 -23.37 2.77 -7.33
CA HIS A 57 -22.41 1.67 -7.22
C HIS A 57 -22.64 0.58 -8.28
N ASN A 58 -23.86 0.43 -8.79
CA ASN A 58 -24.17 -0.57 -9.82
C ASN A 58 -23.70 -0.17 -11.23
N SER A 59 -23.26 1.07 -11.44
CA SER A 59 -22.73 1.53 -12.72
C SER A 59 -21.26 1.17 -12.96
N TRP A 60 -20.61 0.55 -11.97
CA TRP A 60 -19.20 0.19 -12.00
C TRP A 60 -18.99 -1.32 -11.86
N VAL A 61 -17.99 -1.83 -12.58
CA VAL A 61 -17.51 -3.22 -12.50
C VAL A 61 -16.00 -3.27 -12.38
N VAL A 62 -15.45 -4.35 -11.82
CA VAL A 62 -14.01 -4.48 -11.57
C VAL A 62 -13.54 -5.83 -12.10
N GLY A 63 -12.45 -5.84 -12.87
CA GLY A 63 -11.91 -7.08 -13.43
C GLY A 63 -10.42 -6.95 -13.75
N HIS A 64 -9.69 -8.07 -13.66
CA HIS A 64 -8.27 -8.10 -14.05
C HIS A 64 -8.11 -7.89 -15.56
N THR A 65 -9.11 -8.29 -16.34
CA THR A 65 -9.21 -8.01 -17.77
C THR A 65 -10.55 -7.36 -18.11
N ILE A 66 -10.61 -6.74 -19.29
CA ILE A 66 -11.84 -6.11 -19.78
C ILE A 66 -12.94 -7.14 -20.05
N GLU A 67 -12.58 -8.37 -20.42
CA GLU A 67 -13.51 -9.46 -20.66
C GLU A 67 -14.19 -9.92 -19.36
N GLU A 68 -13.42 -10.05 -18.27
CA GLU A 68 -13.95 -10.36 -16.94
C GLU A 68 -14.92 -9.27 -16.46
N ALA A 69 -14.51 -8.00 -16.61
CA ALA A 69 -15.36 -6.87 -16.27
C ALA A 69 -16.64 -6.83 -17.12
N LEU A 70 -16.56 -7.16 -18.41
CA LEU A 70 -17.71 -7.21 -19.32
C LEU A 70 -18.69 -8.32 -18.93
N GLN A 71 -18.18 -9.50 -18.58
CA GLN A 71 -19.02 -10.59 -18.10
C GLN A 71 -19.75 -10.18 -16.81
N GLN A 72 -19.05 -9.60 -15.85
CA GLN A 72 -19.66 -9.11 -14.61
C GLN A 72 -20.73 -8.05 -14.89
N ALA A 73 -20.51 -7.15 -15.85
CA ALA A 73 -21.49 -6.14 -16.24
C ALA A 73 -22.74 -6.75 -16.88
N CYS A 74 -22.57 -7.76 -17.74
CA CYS A 74 -23.70 -8.49 -18.34
C CYS A 74 -24.56 -9.19 -17.29
N GLU A 75 -23.93 -9.79 -16.28
CA GLU A 75 -24.61 -10.45 -15.16
C GLU A 75 -25.36 -9.44 -14.29
N ASN A 76 -24.74 -8.32 -13.93
CA ASN A 76 -25.35 -7.29 -13.09
C ASN A 76 -26.54 -6.59 -13.77
N LEU A 77 -26.41 -6.29 -15.07
CA LEU A 77 -27.39 -5.51 -15.84
C LEU A 77 -28.35 -6.36 -16.68
N HIS A 78 -28.18 -7.69 -16.68
CA HIS A 78 -29.00 -8.66 -17.42
C HIS A 78 -29.13 -8.32 -18.92
N CYS A 79 -28.03 -7.95 -19.55
CA CYS A 79 -28.01 -7.50 -20.94
C CYS A 79 -26.90 -8.19 -21.76
N SER A 80 -27.05 -8.18 -23.08
CA SER A 80 -26.05 -8.72 -24.01
C SER A 80 -24.79 -7.85 -24.00
N PRO A 81 -23.57 -8.43 -24.11
CA PRO A 81 -22.33 -7.68 -24.21
C PRO A 81 -22.32 -6.65 -25.35
N ASP A 82 -23.01 -6.92 -26.46
CA ASP A 82 -23.11 -6.00 -27.61
C ASP A 82 -23.82 -4.68 -27.27
N ASN A 83 -24.63 -4.68 -26.21
CA ASN A 83 -25.34 -3.50 -25.72
C ASN A 83 -24.58 -2.76 -24.62
N LEU A 84 -23.39 -3.22 -24.26
CA LEU A 84 -22.57 -2.61 -23.22
C LEU A 84 -21.30 -2.00 -23.80
N THR A 85 -20.84 -0.95 -23.14
CA THR A 85 -19.52 -0.38 -23.37
C THR A 85 -18.91 -0.04 -22.03
N LEU A 86 -17.66 -0.46 -21.85
CA LEU A 86 -16.90 -0.23 -20.63
C LEU A 86 -15.85 0.84 -20.84
N ASN A 87 -15.80 1.82 -19.94
CA ASN A 87 -14.76 2.85 -19.91
C ASN A 87 -13.97 2.74 -18.62
N GLN A 88 -12.67 2.43 -18.71
CA GLN A 88 -11.83 2.30 -17.52
C GLN A 88 -11.71 3.64 -16.79
N ASP A 89 -11.78 3.61 -15.45
CA ASP A 89 -11.54 4.78 -14.60
C ASP A 89 -10.19 5.42 -14.93
N ASN A 90 -10.19 6.75 -15.01
CA ASN A 90 -9.01 7.55 -15.31
C ASN A 90 -8.08 7.72 -14.12
N ASP A 91 -8.57 7.46 -12.91
CA ASP A 91 -7.78 7.54 -11.70
C ASP A 91 -6.71 6.44 -11.61
N VAL A 92 -5.70 6.72 -10.80
CA VAL A 92 -4.64 5.78 -10.45
C VAL A 92 -4.69 5.44 -8.97
N LEU A 93 -4.15 4.27 -8.61
CA LEU A 93 -3.99 3.84 -7.24
C LEU A 93 -2.97 4.71 -6.50
N ASP A 94 -3.25 5.01 -5.24
CA ASP A 94 -2.31 5.61 -4.30
C ASP A 94 -0.99 4.84 -4.29
N THR A 95 0.14 5.54 -4.32
CA THR A 95 1.48 4.95 -4.20
C THR A 95 1.62 4.05 -2.97
N TRP A 96 0.94 4.37 -1.87
CA TRP A 96 0.94 3.53 -0.68
C TRP A 96 0.20 2.19 -0.88
N PHE A 97 -0.71 2.11 -1.84
CA PHE A 97 -1.47 0.90 -2.18
C PHE A 97 -0.62 -0.13 -2.92
N SER A 98 0.27 0.31 -3.82
CA SER A 98 1.23 -0.60 -4.44
C SER A 98 2.39 -0.90 -3.50
N SER A 99 2.90 0.07 -2.74
CA SER A 99 4.06 -0.13 -1.87
C SER A 99 3.78 -1.05 -0.68
N GLN A 100 2.54 -1.15 -0.20
CA GLN A 100 2.18 -2.14 0.83
C GLN A 100 2.32 -3.59 0.34
N LEU A 101 2.30 -3.85 -0.97
CA LEU A 101 2.48 -5.18 -1.54
C LEU A 101 3.96 -5.58 -1.64
N PHE A 102 4.89 -4.69 -1.31
CA PHE A 102 6.33 -4.94 -1.37
C PHE A 102 6.79 -6.30 -0.81
N PRO A 103 6.38 -6.76 0.39
CA PRO A 103 6.85 -8.05 0.93
C PRO A 103 6.32 -9.27 0.16
N LEU A 104 5.38 -9.08 -0.78
CA LEU A 104 4.78 -10.13 -1.60
C LEU A 104 5.25 -10.02 -3.05
N SER A 105 5.11 -8.84 -3.65
CA SER A 105 5.33 -8.61 -5.09
C SER A 105 6.78 -8.83 -5.51
N VAL A 106 7.75 -8.57 -4.63
CA VAL A 106 9.18 -8.85 -4.90
C VAL A 106 9.49 -10.34 -5.02
N PHE A 107 8.62 -11.21 -4.48
CA PHE A 107 8.73 -12.66 -4.55
C PHE A 107 7.71 -13.26 -5.52
N GLY A 108 7.25 -12.47 -6.49
CA GLY A 108 6.38 -12.94 -7.57
C GLY A 108 4.94 -13.23 -7.17
N TRP A 109 4.46 -12.74 -6.01
CA TRP A 109 3.03 -12.75 -5.73
C TRP A 109 2.28 -11.86 -6.76
N PRO A 110 1.12 -12.28 -7.30
CA PRO A 110 0.21 -13.34 -6.83
C PRO A 110 0.59 -14.77 -7.21
N GLU A 111 1.57 -14.98 -8.09
CA GLU A 111 2.05 -16.31 -8.43
C GLU A 111 2.76 -16.96 -7.24
N GLN A 112 2.43 -18.22 -6.93
CA GLN A 112 3.05 -18.96 -5.82
C GLN A 112 4.39 -19.57 -6.22
N ILE A 113 5.34 -18.72 -6.60
CA ILE A 113 6.68 -19.16 -6.97
C ILE A 113 7.49 -19.59 -5.72
N PRO A 114 8.52 -20.45 -5.87
CA PRO A 114 9.29 -20.99 -4.74
C PRO A 114 9.87 -19.92 -3.81
N ASP A 115 10.22 -18.75 -4.34
CA ASP A 115 10.82 -17.64 -3.59
C ASP A 115 9.87 -17.10 -2.52
N LEU A 116 8.56 -16.98 -2.81
CA LEU A 116 7.59 -16.51 -1.82
C LEU A 116 7.58 -17.44 -0.61
N LYS A 117 7.62 -18.76 -0.83
CA LYS A 117 7.67 -19.74 0.25
C LYS A 117 9.00 -19.71 1.01
N ALA A 118 10.11 -19.43 0.33
CA ALA A 118 11.45 -19.43 0.92
C ALA A 118 11.72 -18.19 1.78
N TYR A 119 11.22 -17.03 1.36
CA TYR A 119 11.62 -15.73 1.92
C TYR A 119 10.51 -14.98 2.66
N TYR A 120 9.26 -15.41 2.55
CA TYR A 120 8.15 -14.86 3.32
C TYR A 120 7.79 -15.77 4.51
N PRO A 121 7.75 -15.25 5.75
CA PRO A 121 7.90 -13.84 6.12
C PRO A 121 9.36 -13.40 6.31
N GLY A 122 9.64 -12.13 6.02
CA GLY A 122 10.98 -11.56 6.10
C GLY A 122 11.55 -11.55 7.52
N SER A 123 12.87 -11.58 7.66
CA SER A 123 13.52 -11.57 8.99
C SER A 123 13.54 -10.17 9.62
N LEU A 124 13.91 -9.15 8.84
CA LEU A 124 14.11 -7.77 9.31
C LEU A 124 13.62 -6.76 8.26
N LEU A 125 12.84 -5.77 8.69
CA LEU A 125 12.54 -4.56 7.92
C LEU A 125 13.16 -3.34 8.62
N GLU A 126 14.13 -2.72 7.98
CA GLU A 126 14.75 -1.48 8.46
C GLU A 126 14.19 -0.25 7.72
N TYR A 127 13.75 0.77 8.46
CA TYR A 127 13.29 2.04 7.88
C TYR A 127 13.22 3.16 8.94
N GLY A 128 12.92 4.39 8.49
CA GLY A 128 12.74 5.54 9.38
C GLY A 128 11.37 5.54 10.06
N HIS A 129 11.32 5.95 11.33
CA HIS A 129 10.06 6.01 12.10
C HIS A 129 8.98 6.96 11.52
N ASP A 130 9.32 7.77 10.52
CA ASP A 130 8.44 8.78 9.92
C ASP A 130 7.37 8.21 8.97
N ILE A 131 7.54 6.98 8.47
CA ILE A 131 6.59 6.34 7.53
C ILE A 131 5.93 5.07 8.09
N ILE A 132 6.04 4.84 9.40
CA ILE A 132 5.49 3.65 10.06
C ILE A 132 4.00 3.42 9.79
N PHE A 133 3.19 4.47 9.86
CA PHE A 133 1.74 4.38 9.61
C PHE A 133 1.40 4.31 8.12
N PHE A 134 2.17 4.99 7.27
CA PHE A 134 1.91 5.03 5.84
C PHE A 134 2.32 3.75 5.12
N TRP A 135 3.37 3.08 5.59
CA TRP A 135 3.93 1.93 4.90
C TRP A 135 3.83 0.64 5.70
N VAL A 136 4.36 0.62 6.92
CA VAL A 136 4.54 -0.64 7.65
C VAL A 136 3.25 -1.18 8.21
N ALA A 137 2.41 -0.31 8.77
CA ALA A 137 1.07 -0.69 9.18
C ALA A 137 0.26 -1.27 8.00
N ARG A 138 0.42 -0.72 6.79
CA ARG A 138 -0.27 -1.22 5.58
C ARG A 138 0.29 -2.54 5.08
N MET A 139 1.61 -2.74 5.11
CA MET A 139 2.23 -4.04 4.83
C MET A 139 1.74 -5.11 5.80
N VAL A 140 1.61 -4.78 7.09
CA VAL A 140 1.04 -5.68 8.10
C VAL A 140 -0.42 -6.01 7.78
N MET A 141 -1.24 -4.99 7.50
CA MET A 141 -2.65 -5.16 7.14
C MET A 141 -2.82 -6.09 5.94
N ILE A 142 -2.10 -5.84 4.85
CA ILE A 142 -2.24 -6.64 3.63
C ILE A 142 -1.64 -8.04 3.80
N GLY A 143 -0.53 -8.20 4.54
CA GLY A 143 0.04 -9.50 4.87
C GLY A 143 -0.95 -10.37 5.66
N LEU A 144 -1.59 -9.80 6.68
CA LEU A 144 -2.64 -10.47 7.44
C LEU A 144 -3.86 -10.82 6.57
N LYS A 145 -4.28 -9.89 5.70
CA LYS A 145 -5.46 -10.08 4.84
C LYS A 145 -5.24 -11.16 3.78
N LEU A 146 -4.08 -11.18 3.12
CA LEU A 146 -3.81 -12.03 1.97
C LEU A 146 -3.12 -13.35 2.34
N MET A 147 -2.21 -13.31 3.33
CA MET A 147 -1.37 -14.46 3.70
C MET A 147 -1.72 -15.05 5.08
N GLY A 148 -2.53 -14.35 5.89
CA GLY A 148 -2.88 -14.80 7.25
C GLY A 148 -1.71 -14.75 8.25
N GLN A 149 -0.57 -14.18 7.85
CA GLN A 149 0.61 -14.04 8.69
C GLN A 149 1.29 -12.70 8.46
N LEU A 150 2.23 -12.36 9.34
CA LEU A 150 2.87 -11.04 9.36
C LEU A 150 4.01 -10.99 8.37
N PRO A 151 4.24 -9.86 7.68
CA PRO A 151 5.22 -9.81 6.61
C PRO A 151 6.68 -9.87 7.08
N PHE A 152 6.95 -9.55 8.35
CA PHE A 152 8.29 -9.52 8.92
C PHE A 152 8.28 -10.00 10.38
N HIS A 153 9.40 -10.60 10.83
CA HIS A 153 9.61 -10.97 12.23
C HIS A 153 10.15 -9.80 13.08
N THR A 154 10.91 -8.89 12.49
CA THR A 154 11.50 -7.75 13.20
C THR A 154 11.42 -6.49 12.35
N VAL A 155 11.14 -5.38 12.99
CA VAL A 155 11.12 -4.04 12.42
C VAL A 155 12.14 -3.20 13.17
N TYR A 156 13.15 -2.68 12.47
CA TYR A 156 14.13 -1.77 13.03
C TYR A 156 13.85 -0.33 12.56
N LEU A 157 13.67 0.56 13.52
CA LEU A 157 13.35 1.96 13.31
C LEU A 157 14.57 2.81 13.63
N HIS A 158 15.25 3.28 12.59
CA HIS A 158 16.39 4.16 12.76
C HIS A 158 15.96 5.63 12.96
N ALA A 159 16.84 6.40 13.60
CA ALA A 159 16.67 7.84 13.72
C ALA A 159 16.67 8.55 12.35
N MET A 160 16.04 9.71 12.28
CA MET A 160 16.03 10.53 11.06
C MET A 160 17.25 11.45 11.03
N LEU A 161 17.91 11.51 9.87
CA LEU A 161 18.98 12.47 9.65
C LEU A 161 18.44 13.90 9.59
N ARG A 162 19.21 14.83 10.14
CA ARG A 162 18.85 16.25 10.26
C ARG A 162 19.91 17.14 9.61
N ASP A 163 19.49 18.32 9.20
CA ASP A 163 20.39 19.36 8.70
C ASP A 163 21.12 20.07 9.85
N ALA A 164 22.00 21.02 9.51
CA ALA A 164 22.75 21.81 10.48
C ALA A 164 21.88 22.64 11.44
N HIS A 165 20.61 22.85 11.12
CA HIS A 165 19.63 23.60 11.91
C HIS A 165 18.63 22.67 12.62
N ASP A 166 18.98 21.38 12.77
CA ASP A 166 18.16 20.33 13.39
C ASP A 166 16.83 20.06 12.67
N LYS A 167 16.64 20.53 11.42
CA LYS A 167 15.44 20.19 10.65
C LYS A 167 15.59 18.83 10.00
N LYS A 168 14.49 18.08 9.93
CA LYS A 168 14.43 16.82 9.17
C LYS A 168 14.93 17.10 7.76
N MET A 169 15.87 16.29 7.27
CA MET A 169 16.31 16.42 5.89
C MET A 169 15.20 15.93 4.94
N SER A 170 14.81 16.77 3.98
CA SER A 170 13.86 16.44 2.93
C SER A 170 14.14 17.24 1.67
N LYS A 171 13.79 16.66 0.52
CA LYS A 171 13.85 17.37 -0.77
C LYS A 171 12.96 18.61 -0.77
N SER A 172 11.80 18.56 -0.11
CA SER A 172 10.86 19.69 -0.01
C SER A 172 11.43 20.88 0.72
N LEU A 173 12.34 20.67 1.69
CA LEU A 173 13.03 21.73 2.42
C LEU A 173 14.35 22.15 1.74
N ALA A 174 14.69 21.52 0.61
CA ALA A 174 15.94 21.72 -0.13
C ALA A 174 17.20 21.69 0.77
N ASN A 175 17.14 20.96 1.89
CA ASN A 175 18.21 20.87 2.90
C ASN A 175 18.98 19.56 2.83
N ASN A 176 18.80 18.80 1.74
CA ASN A 176 19.56 17.61 1.42
C ASN A 176 20.78 18.00 0.56
N GLY A 177 21.92 18.23 1.20
CA GLY A 177 23.18 18.41 0.47
C GLY A 177 23.48 17.21 -0.46
N PRO A 178 24.29 17.40 -1.51
CA PRO A 178 24.65 16.32 -2.42
C PRO A 178 25.32 15.18 -1.65
N LYS A 179 24.77 13.96 -1.75
CA LYS A 179 25.25 12.76 -1.00
C LYS A 179 26.76 12.53 -1.17
N GLN A 180 27.30 12.86 -2.33
CA GLN A 180 28.71 12.68 -2.66
C GLN A 180 29.64 13.66 -1.93
N LEU A 181 29.15 14.84 -1.56
CA LEU A 181 29.92 15.86 -0.82
C LEU A 181 30.14 15.44 0.65
N CYS A 182 29.22 14.65 1.21
CA CYS A 182 29.31 14.14 2.57
C CYS A 182 30.33 13.00 2.74
N ILE A 183 30.72 12.31 1.66
CA ILE A 183 31.79 11.29 1.71
C ILE A 183 33.17 11.95 1.90
N ALA A 184 33.29 13.23 1.52
CA ALA A 184 34.53 14.01 1.63
C ALA A 184 34.61 14.90 2.89
N THR A 185 33.52 15.05 3.66
CA THR A 185 33.49 15.91 4.86
C THR A 185 32.68 15.26 5.99
N PRO A 186 33.26 15.08 7.21
CA PRO A 186 32.61 14.37 8.31
C PRO A 186 31.51 15.20 9.02
N SER A 187 30.89 16.18 8.35
CA SER A 187 30.04 17.19 8.97
C SER A 187 28.59 16.74 9.22
N ILE A 188 28.24 15.47 8.98
CA ILE A 188 26.91 14.94 9.31
C ILE A 188 26.85 14.69 10.81
N LYS A 189 26.13 15.54 11.54
CA LYS A 189 25.80 15.31 12.94
C LYS A 189 24.62 14.34 13.02
N CYS A 190 24.88 13.12 13.48
CA CYS A 190 23.82 12.25 14.00
C CYS A 190 23.52 12.72 15.43
N SER A 191 22.31 13.25 15.67
CA SER A 191 21.92 13.66 17.01
C SER A 191 21.71 12.43 17.89
N SER A 192 22.57 12.26 18.90
CA SER A 192 22.56 11.15 19.85
C SER A 192 21.38 11.15 20.84
N SER A 193 20.38 12.01 20.62
CA SER A 193 19.28 12.24 21.57
C SER A 193 17.92 11.64 21.17
N LYS A 194 17.87 10.81 20.10
CA LYS A 194 16.68 10.02 19.78
C LYS A 194 17.03 8.56 19.51
N VAL A 195 16.70 7.76 20.52
CA VAL A 195 16.69 6.31 20.64
C VAL A 195 16.35 5.60 19.31
N ASN A 196 17.16 4.62 18.92
CA ASN A 196 16.76 3.67 17.88
C ASN A 196 15.80 2.66 18.51
N PHE A 197 14.71 2.32 17.81
CA PHE A 197 13.74 1.37 18.33
C PHE A 197 13.82 0.08 17.53
N ILE A 198 14.07 -1.03 18.22
CA ILE A 198 13.85 -2.36 17.64
C ILE A 198 12.46 -2.82 18.09
N LEU A 199 11.63 -3.17 17.13
CA LEU A 199 10.38 -3.89 17.33
C LEU A 199 10.63 -5.33 16.86
N SER A 200 11.02 -6.21 17.78
CA SER A 200 11.29 -7.62 17.47
C SER A 200 10.20 -8.55 17.99
N VAL A 201 10.00 -9.65 17.28
CA VAL A 201 9.05 -10.70 17.61
C VAL A 201 9.80 -12.00 17.88
N HIS A 202 9.68 -12.49 19.10
CA HIS A 202 10.10 -13.84 19.48
C HIS A 202 8.97 -14.52 20.25
N ASN A 203 8.52 -15.69 19.79
CA ASN A 203 7.51 -16.52 20.46
C ASN A 203 6.28 -15.73 20.97
N ASN A 204 5.66 -14.92 20.12
CA ASN A 204 4.49 -14.10 20.46
C ASN A 204 4.70 -13.03 21.54
N ASN A 205 5.94 -12.69 21.91
CA ASN A 205 6.25 -11.57 22.80
C ASN A 205 6.88 -10.41 22.03
N VAL A 206 6.50 -9.20 22.42
CA VAL A 206 7.08 -7.95 21.91
C VAL A 206 8.31 -7.63 22.75
N LEU A 207 9.44 -7.47 22.10
CA LEU A 207 10.57 -6.78 22.70
C LEU A 207 10.67 -5.42 22.00
N SER A 208 10.34 -4.37 22.74
CA SER A 208 10.62 -3.00 22.34
C SER A 208 11.83 -2.53 23.12
N ASP A 209 12.99 -2.64 22.50
CA ASP A 209 14.23 -2.21 23.12
C ASP A 209 14.64 -0.86 22.54
N CYS A 210 14.89 0.07 23.46
CA CYS A 210 15.52 1.35 23.19
C CYS A 210 17.03 1.12 23.08
N VAL A 211 17.61 1.33 21.89
CA VAL A 211 19.07 1.29 21.66
C VAL A 211 19.64 2.69 21.55
#